data_AF-A0A229S246-F1
#
_entry.id   AF-A0A229S246-F1
#
_cell.length_a   1.000
_cell.length_b   1.000
_cell.length_c   1.000
_cell.angle_alpha   90.00
_cell.angle_beta   90.00
_cell.angle_gamma   90.00
#
_symmetry.space_group_name_H-M   'P 1'
#
loop_
_entity.id
_entity.type
_entity.pdbx_description
1 polymer ?
#
loop_
_entity_poly.entity_id
_entity_poly.type
_entity_poly.pdbx_seq_one_letter_code
_entity_poly.pdbx_strand_id
1 'polypeptide(L)'
;MAGLTVALTLGAGVGVVAATHPRSPDTTTAPAAPATVTVTAEAAPAPTVTVPAPPVTSGHTAATTPADRFADGTYLVGTDIEAGSYHSPGPAPDGNGHCYWARLRATGASKIVADQLTSGAARFAARRGEYVQVAGCEFTRG
;
A
#
# COMPACT_ATOMS: atom_id res chain seq x y z
N MET A 1 16.45 18.41 64.41
CA MET A 1 15.22 18.37 63.59
C MET A 1 14.55 17.03 63.84
N ALA A 2 13.39 17.07 64.49
CA ALA A 2 12.51 15.93 64.70
C ALA A 2 11.76 15.60 63.40
N GLY A 3 11.60 14.32 63.06
CA GLY A 3 10.28 13.65 63.04
C GLY A 3 9.65 13.74 61.64
N LEU A 4 8.91 12.77 61.11
CA LEU A 4 7.91 11.94 61.78
C LEU A 4 7.46 10.83 60.80
N THR A 5 7.53 9.58 61.23
CA THR A 5 6.77 8.44 60.68
C THR A 5 5.40 8.39 61.35
N VAL A 6 4.31 8.13 60.61
CA VAL A 6 3.03 7.72 61.22
C VAL A 6 2.35 6.62 60.39
N ALA A 7 1.87 5.62 61.12
CA ALA A 7 1.31 4.36 60.68
C ALA A 7 -0.22 4.27 60.88
N LEU A 8 -0.81 3.35 60.12
CA LEU A 8 -1.99 2.48 60.32
C LEU A 8 -3.14 2.78 61.31
N THR A 9 -4.35 2.74 60.70
CA THR A 9 -5.58 1.98 61.04
C THR A 9 -6.61 2.41 62.09
N LEU A 10 -7.87 2.01 61.74
CA LEU A 10 -9.08 1.66 62.50
C LEU A 10 -10.18 2.74 62.70
N GLY A 11 -11.40 2.36 62.33
CA GLY A 11 -12.64 3.02 62.74
C GLY A 11 -13.88 2.25 62.25
N ALA A 12 -14.61 1.63 63.18
CA ALA A 12 -15.80 0.80 62.98
C ALA A 12 -17.07 1.47 63.59
N GLY A 13 -18.26 0.98 63.20
CA GLY A 13 -19.56 1.17 63.89
C GLY A 13 -20.62 1.87 63.02
N VAL A 14 -21.93 1.57 63.04
CA VAL A 14 -22.83 0.86 63.99
C VAL A 14 -24.10 0.37 63.23
N GLY A 15 -24.76 -0.72 63.70
CA GLY A 15 -26.06 -1.26 63.22
C GLY A 15 -27.29 -0.35 63.52
N VAL A 16 -28.56 -0.70 63.30
CA VAL A 16 -29.31 -1.93 63.59
C VAL A 16 -30.64 -2.00 62.77
N VAL A 17 -30.90 -3.20 62.23
CA VAL A 17 -32.11 -4.01 61.96
C VAL A 17 -33.53 -3.47 62.26
N ALA A 18 -34.48 -3.74 61.35
CA ALA A 18 -35.84 -4.18 61.70
C ALA A 18 -36.32 -5.30 60.76
N ALA A 19 -36.79 -6.40 61.34
CA ALA A 19 -37.11 -7.69 60.74
C ALA A 19 -38.62 -7.96 60.70
N THR A 20 -39.10 -8.75 59.73
CA THR A 20 -40.31 -9.61 59.86
C THR A 20 -40.31 -10.72 58.76
N HIS A 21 -39.85 -11.93 59.08
CA HIS A 21 -40.63 -13.19 59.28
C HIS A 21 -40.73 -14.16 58.05
N PRO A 22 -40.89 -15.49 58.27
CA PRO A 22 -40.22 -16.56 57.51
C PRO A 22 -41.15 -17.49 56.70
N ARG A 23 -40.59 -18.18 55.67
CA ARG A 23 -40.88 -19.59 55.32
C ARG A 23 -40.10 -20.02 54.07
N SER A 24 -39.30 -21.08 54.18
CA SER A 24 -38.75 -21.84 53.04
C SER A 24 -39.86 -22.66 52.36
N PRO A 25 -39.75 -22.90 51.04
CA PRO A 25 -39.39 -24.24 50.58
C PRO A 25 -38.30 -24.22 49.49
N ASP A 26 -37.50 -25.27 49.45
CA ASP A 26 -36.55 -25.57 48.37
C ASP A 26 -37.23 -25.57 47.00
N THR A 27 -36.62 -24.91 46.02
CA THR A 27 -36.79 -25.29 44.61
C THR A 27 -35.55 -24.91 43.81
N THR A 28 -34.72 -25.92 43.54
CA THR A 28 -33.70 -25.91 42.50
C THR A 28 -34.28 -25.34 41.20
N THR A 29 -33.76 -24.20 40.75
CA THR A 29 -33.95 -23.71 39.37
C THR A 29 -32.58 -23.58 38.74
N ALA A 30 -32.23 -24.54 37.88
CA ALA A 30 -31.08 -24.43 37.00
C ALA A 30 -31.27 -23.24 36.04
N PRO A 31 -30.25 -22.41 35.77
CA PRO A 31 -30.39 -21.31 34.82
C PRO A 31 -30.67 -21.86 33.41
N ALA A 32 -31.82 -21.48 32.84
CA ALA A 32 -32.13 -21.77 31.45
C ALA A 32 -31.14 -21.05 30.52
N ALA A 33 -30.47 -21.80 29.66
CA ALA A 33 -29.53 -21.26 28.68
C ALA A 33 -30.24 -20.30 27.70
N PRO A 34 -29.62 -19.16 27.32
CA PRO A 34 -30.21 -18.24 26.36
C PRO A 34 -30.19 -18.84 24.94
N ALA A 35 -31.31 -18.77 24.22
CA ALA A 35 -31.40 -19.16 22.82
C ALA A 35 -30.80 -18.08 21.91
N THR A 36 -29.89 -18.45 21.01
CA THR A 36 -29.29 -17.55 20.01
C THR A 36 -30.08 -17.61 18.70
N VAL A 37 -30.47 -16.44 18.17
CA VAL A 37 -31.12 -16.31 16.86
C VAL A 37 -30.06 -15.98 15.81
N THR A 38 -29.95 -16.80 14.77
CA THR A 38 -29.03 -16.57 13.64
C THR A 38 -29.82 -15.98 12.47
N VAL A 39 -29.48 -14.77 12.04
CA VAL A 39 -30.03 -14.13 10.84
C VAL A 39 -29.00 -14.28 9.72
N THR A 40 -29.34 -15.08 8.71
CA THR A 40 -28.53 -15.23 7.49
C THR A 40 -28.97 -14.17 6.50
N ALA A 41 -28.11 -13.17 6.26
CA ALA A 41 -28.32 -12.20 5.19
C ALA A 41 -27.77 -12.76 3.87
N GLU A 42 -28.62 -12.81 2.85
CA GLU A 42 -28.25 -13.21 1.49
C GLU A 42 -27.46 -12.09 0.81
N ALA A 43 -26.28 -12.41 0.29
CA ALA A 43 -25.38 -11.44 -0.34
C ALA A 43 -25.85 -11.12 -1.77
N ALA A 44 -26.24 -9.87 -2.01
CA ALA A 44 -26.50 -9.36 -3.36
C ALA A 44 -25.20 -9.32 -4.19
N PRO A 45 -25.26 -9.59 -5.52
CA PRO A 45 -24.08 -9.58 -6.37
C PRO A 45 -23.45 -8.17 -6.44
N ALA A 46 -22.13 -8.10 -6.29
CA ALA A 46 -21.38 -6.85 -6.35
C ALA A 46 -21.41 -6.27 -7.78
N PRO A 47 -21.56 -4.94 -7.95
CA PRO A 47 -21.50 -4.30 -9.25
C PRO A 47 -20.10 -4.48 -9.86
N THR A 48 -20.04 -4.98 -11.09
CA THR A 48 -18.77 -5.08 -11.84
C THR A 48 -18.47 -3.71 -12.45
N VAL A 49 -17.41 -3.05 -11.96
CA VAL A 49 -16.91 -1.79 -12.52
C VAL A 49 -15.90 -2.12 -13.62
N THR A 50 -16.29 -1.91 -14.87
CA THR A 50 -15.37 -2.01 -16.01
C THR A 50 -14.59 -0.70 -16.12
N VAL A 51 -13.32 -0.70 -15.72
CA VAL A 51 -12.41 0.43 -15.93
C VAL A 51 -11.94 0.41 -17.39
N PRO A 52 -12.19 1.46 -18.18
CA PRO A 52 -11.65 1.55 -19.54
C PRO A 52 -10.12 1.59 -19.49
N ALA A 53 -9.46 0.80 -20.34
CA ALA A 53 -8.01 0.80 -20.45
C ALA A 53 -7.51 2.22 -20.82
N PRO A 54 -6.42 2.72 -20.19
CA PRO A 54 -5.84 4.00 -20.56
C PRO A 54 -5.39 3.98 -22.03
N PRO A 55 -5.47 5.11 -22.75
CA PRO A 55 -5.01 5.18 -24.12
C PRO A 55 -3.52 4.86 -24.17
N VAL A 56 -3.16 3.77 -24.82
CA VAL A 56 -1.76 3.49 -25.19
C VAL A 56 -1.42 4.40 -26.36
N THR A 57 -0.67 5.46 -26.11
CA THR A 57 -0.03 6.26 -27.17
C THR A 57 1.12 5.42 -27.76
N SER A 58 0.79 4.36 -28.49
CA SER A 58 1.75 3.57 -29.25
C SER A 58 2.00 4.26 -30.59
N GLY A 59 2.67 5.41 -30.55
CA GLY A 59 3.02 6.23 -31.71
C GLY A 59 4.41 5.94 -32.28
N HIS A 60 5.05 4.82 -31.96
CA HIS A 60 6.37 4.47 -32.49
C HIS A 60 6.20 3.42 -33.59
N THR A 61 6.35 3.84 -34.84
CA THR A 61 6.56 2.91 -35.97
C THR A 61 7.77 2.05 -35.61
N ALA A 62 7.59 0.72 -35.60
CA ALA A 62 8.67 -0.21 -35.26
C ALA A 62 9.86 0.04 -36.20
N ALA A 63 10.91 0.70 -35.69
CA ALA A 63 12.16 0.88 -36.39
C ALA A 63 12.78 -0.50 -36.64
N THR A 64 13.46 -0.69 -37.77
CA THR A 64 14.13 -1.95 -38.09
C THR A 64 15.29 -2.26 -37.11
N THR A 65 15.72 -1.28 -36.32
CA THR A 65 16.77 -1.42 -35.31
C THR A 65 16.33 -0.73 -34.02
N PRO A 66 16.52 -1.34 -32.84
CA PRO A 66 16.23 -0.70 -31.56
C PRO A 66 17.05 0.58 -31.39
N ALA A 67 16.46 1.62 -30.81
CA ALA A 67 17.13 2.90 -30.62
C ALA A 67 18.14 2.86 -29.45
N ASP A 68 19.21 3.64 -29.57
CA ASP A 68 20.19 3.90 -28.51
C ASP A 68 19.98 5.26 -27.83
N ARG A 69 19.01 6.05 -28.29
CA ARG A 69 18.57 7.31 -27.71
C ARG A 69 17.05 7.41 -27.73
N PHE A 70 16.46 7.86 -26.62
CA PHE A 70 15.02 8.02 -26.48
C PHE A 70 14.67 9.00 -25.36
N ALA A 71 13.48 9.57 -25.43
CA ALA A 71 12.95 10.49 -24.43
C ALA A 71 11.67 9.90 -23.80
N ASP A 72 10.61 10.70 -23.69
CA ASP A 72 9.38 10.32 -23.01
C ASP A 72 8.66 9.17 -23.71
N GLY A 73 8.33 8.14 -22.95
CA GLY A 73 7.66 6.96 -23.49
C GLY A 73 7.80 5.73 -22.62
N THR A 74 7.32 4.59 -23.13
CA THR A 74 7.52 3.27 -22.55
C THR A 74 8.02 2.34 -23.65
N TYR A 75 9.18 1.72 -23.41
CA TYR A 75 9.96 1.04 -24.43
C TYR A 75 10.27 -0.39 -24.01
N LEU A 76 10.02 -1.37 -24.87
CA LEU A 76 10.45 -2.75 -24.70
C LEU A 76 11.93 -2.88 -25.05
N VAL A 77 12.75 -3.25 -24.06
CA VAL A 77 14.20 -3.39 -24.24
C VAL A 77 14.51 -4.61 -25.11
N GLY A 78 15.28 -4.37 -26.17
CA GLY A 78 15.63 -5.34 -27.21
C GLY A 78 14.73 -5.30 -28.43
N THR A 79 13.64 -4.52 -28.40
CA THR A 79 12.73 -4.29 -29.53
C THR A 79 12.70 -2.81 -29.89
N ASP A 80 12.34 -1.96 -28.93
CA ASP A 80 12.19 -0.52 -29.14
C ASP A 80 13.51 0.21 -28.87
N ILE A 81 14.24 -0.22 -27.82
CA ILE A 81 15.53 0.35 -27.41
C ILE A 81 16.57 -0.74 -27.18
N GLU A 82 17.85 -0.45 -27.37
CA GLU A 82 18.92 -1.42 -27.13
C GLU A 82 19.05 -1.79 -25.65
N ALA A 83 19.50 -3.00 -25.35
CA ALA A 83 19.94 -3.34 -23.99
C ALA A 83 21.31 -2.71 -23.70
N GLY A 84 21.51 -2.23 -22.47
CA GLY A 84 22.77 -1.59 -22.08
C GLY A 84 22.61 -0.53 -21.00
N SER A 85 23.70 0.18 -20.72
CA SER A 85 23.71 1.32 -19.80
C SER A 85 23.24 2.57 -20.50
N TYR A 86 22.42 3.35 -19.80
CA TYR A 86 21.88 4.62 -20.27
C TYR A 86 22.21 5.73 -19.30
N HIS A 87 22.42 6.93 -19.84
CA HIS A 87 22.66 8.14 -19.10
C HIS A 87 21.77 9.28 -19.60
N SER A 88 21.29 10.09 -18.67
CA SER A 88 20.65 11.38 -18.93
C SER A 88 21.40 12.49 -18.19
N PRO A 89 21.64 13.66 -18.80
CA PRO A 89 22.18 14.82 -18.09
C PRO A 89 21.20 15.39 -17.05
N GLY A 90 19.92 15.02 -17.12
CA GLY A 90 18.88 15.46 -16.21
C GLY A 90 17.60 15.86 -16.95
N PRO A 91 16.72 16.62 -16.28
CA PRO A 91 15.45 17.07 -16.87
C PRO A 91 15.65 17.82 -18.21
N ALA A 92 14.73 17.65 -19.13
CA ALA A 92 14.69 18.40 -20.38
C ALA A 92 14.60 19.92 -20.09
N PRO A 93 15.24 20.80 -20.90
CA PRO A 93 15.29 22.24 -20.63
C PRO A 93 13.90 22.90 -20.54
N ASP A 94 12.96 22.42 -21.35
CA ASP A 94 11.59 22.94 -21.42
C ASP A 94 10.59 22.10 -20.57
N GLY A 95 11.12 21.23 -19.71
CA GLY A 95 10.35 20.33 -18.86
C GLY A 95 9.91 20.93 -17.52
N ASN A 96 9.39 20.08 -16.64
CA ASN A 96 8.94 20.44 -15.29
C ASN A 96 10.07 20.47 -14.23
N GLY A 97 11.33 20.43 -14.65
CA GLY A 97 12.49 20.36 -13.74
C GLY A 97 12.72 18.99 -13.10
N HIS A 98 12.01 17.94 -13.55
CA HIS A 98 12.15 16.59 -13.04
C HIS A 98 12.29 15.57 -14.18
N CYS A 99 13.06 14.52 -13.91
CA CYS A 99 13.28 13.36 -14.77
C CYS A 99 12.84 12.12 -14.01
N TYR A 100 11.76 11.49 -14.47
CA TYR A 100 11.35 10.18 -13.99
C TYR A 100 11.82 9.10 -14.94
N TRP A 101 12.34 8.00 -14.39
CA TRP A 101 12.56 6.78 -15.14
C TRP A 101 12.19 5.57 -14.29
N ALA A 102 11.73 4.50 -14.95
CA ALA A 102 11.47 3.22 -14.32
C ALA A 102 11.84 2.06 -15.25
N ARG A 103 12.38 1.00 -14.66
CA ARG A 103 12.53 -0.32 -15.25
C ARG A 103 11.43 -1.21 -14.73
N LEU A 104 10.70 -1.86 -15.62
CA LEU A 104 9.51 -2.64 -15.32
C LEU A 104 9.65 -4.07 -15.85
N ARG A 105 9.29 -5.07 -15.05
CA ARG A 105 9.11 -6.46 -15.49
C ARG A 105 7.94 -6.52 -16.48
N ALA A 106 8.01 -7.41 -17.46
CA ALA A 106 6.87 -7.66 -18.35
C ALA A 106 5.69 -8.35 -17.60
N THR A 107 5.98 -9.27 -16.67
CA THR A 107 4.97 -10.12 -16.01
C THR A 107 4.97 -9.97 -14.48
N GLY A 108 3.93 -10.49 -13.80
CA GLY A 108 3.75 -10.40 -12.34
C GLY A 108 2.88 -9.23 -11.85
N ALA A 109 2.49 -9.23 -10.57
CA ALA A 109 1.65 -8.18 -9.97
C ALA A 109 2.47 -6.91 -9.63
N SER A 110 3.71 -7.07 -9.16
CA SER A 110 4.65 -5.98 -8.91
C SER A 110 5.61 -5.85 -10.09
N LYS A 111 5.45 -4.79 -10.89
CA LYS A 111 6.21 -4.59 -12.12
C LYS A 111 7.52 -3.83 -11.91
N ILE A 112 7.56 -2.86 -11.00
CA ILE A 112 8.74 -2.00 -10.85
C ILE A 112 9.96 -2.82 -10.37
N VAL A 113 11.04 -2.76 -11.15
CA VAL A 113 12.35 -3.34 -10.83
C VAL A 113 13.22 -2.30 -10.16
N ALA A 114 13.22 -1.09 -10.70
CA ALA A 114 13.92 0.08 -10.18
C ALA A 114 13.31 1.33 -10.80
N ASP A 115 13.22 2.41 -10.05
CA ASP A 115 12.79 3.71 -10.55
C ASP A 115 13.47 4.83 -9.77
N GLN A 116 13.50 6.03 -10.36
CA GLN A 116 13.83 7.26 -9.66
C GLN A 116 13.13 8.47 -10.26
N LEU A 117 12.88 9.45 -9.40
CA LEU A 117 12.56 10.83 -9.77
C LEU A 117 13.74 11.72 -9.36
N THR A 118 14.39 12.37 -10.32
CA THR A 118 15.58 13.22 -10.08
C THR A 118 15.43 14.58 -10.73
N SER A 119 16.10 15.58 -10.17
CA SER A 119 16.28 16.92 -10.77
C SER A 119 17.66 17.11 -11.42
N GLY A 120 18.50 16.07 -11.41
CA GLY A 120 19.85 16.08 -12.01
C GLY A 120 20.10 14.84 -12.86
N ALA A 121 21.37 14.55 -13.13
CA ALA A 121 21.75 13.41 -13.96
C ALA A 121 21.19 12.07 -13.47
N ALA A 122 20.88 11.18 -14.41
CA ALA A 122 20.33 9.86 -14.15
C ALA A 122 21.10 8.79 -14.92
N ARG A 123 21.17 7.58 -14.35
CA ARG A 123 21.72 6.39 -15.03
C ARG A 123 20.95 5.14 -14.64
N PHE A 124 20.80 4.21 -15.59
CA PHE A 124 20.32 2.86 -15.33
C PHE A 124 20.87 1.87 -16.36
N ALA A 125 20.71 0.57 -16.09
CA ALA A 125 21.04 -0.49 -17.02
C ALA A 125 19.76 -1.19 -17.49
N ALA A 126 19.45 -1.06 -18.78
CA ALA A 126 18.33 -1.70 -19.45
C ALA A 126 18.64 -3.17 -19.78
N ARG A 127 17.77 -4.08 -19.38
CA ARG A 127 17.86 -5.52 -19.64
C ARG A 127 16.81 -5.95 -20.65
N ARG A 128 17.22 -6.75 -21.64
CA ARG A 128 16.30 -7.30 -22.65
C ARG A 128 15.07 -7.95 -22.00
N GLY A 129 13.89 -7.67 -22.56
CA GLY A 129 12.61 -8.23 -22.12
C GLY A 129 11.96 -7.50 -20.94
N GLU A 130 12.59 -6.46 -20.43
CA GLU A 130 11.95 -5.51 -19.52
C GLU A 130 11.42 -4.29 -20.30
N TYR A 131 10.58 -3.50 -19.65
CA TYR A 131 10.18 -2.20 -20.16
C TYR A 131 10.94 -1.08 -19.45
N VAL A 132 11.23 -0.02 -20.18
CA VAL A 132 11.75 1.23 -19.63
C VAL A 132 10.71 2.30 -19.85
N GLN A 133 10.25 2.95 -18.77
CA GLN A 133 9.41 4.13 -18.83
C GLN A 133 10.24 5.36 -18.51
N VAL A 134 10.05 6.44 -19.28
CA VAL A 134 10.74 7.73 -19.08
C VAL A 134 9.74 8.87 -19.23
N ALA A 135 9.90 9.90 -18.40
CA ALA A 135 9.18 11.16 -18.51
C ALA A 135 10.06 12.34 -18.06
N GLY A 136 10.08 13.40 -18.86
CA GLY A 136 10.79 14.64 -18.59
C GLY A 136 12.29 14.60 -18.87
N CYS A 137 12.82 13.58 -19.56
CA CYS A 137 14.25 13.49 -19.87
C CYS A 137 14.56 12.64 -21.09
N GLU A 138 15.71 12.91 -21.71
CA GLU A 138 16.29 12.07 -22.77
C GLU A 138 17.40 11.22 -22.19
N PHE A 139 17.45 9.96 -22.58
CA PHE A 139 18.52 9.02 -22.29
C PHE A 139 19.26 8.65 -23.58
N THR A 140 20.59 8.54 -23.47
CA THR A 140 21.46 7.98 -24.52
C THR A 140 22.25 6.81 -23.94
N ARG A 141 22.46 5.77 -24.75
CA ARG A 141 23.26 4.60 -24.39
C ARG A 141 24.73 4.98 -24.31
N GLY A 142 25.40 4.63 -23.21
CA GLY A 142 26.81 4.98 -22.98
C GLY A 142 27.27 4.83 -21.54
#